data_AF-A5A8Q3-F1
#
_entry.id   AF-A5A8Q3-F1
#
_cell.length_a   1.000
_cell.length_b   1.000
_cell.length_c   1.000
_cell.angle_alpha   90.00
_cell.angle_beta   90.00
_cell.angle_gamma   90.00
#
_symmetry.space_group_name_H-M   'P 1'
#
loop_
_entity.id
_entity.type
_entity.pdbx_description
1 polymer ?
#
loop_
_entity_poly.entity_id
_entity_poly.type
_entity_poly.pdbx_seq_one_letter_code
_entity_poly.pdbx_strand_id
1 'polypeptide(L)'
;MASLLGMSRVLNRTPILFVEDKNYEGMWKSTKEAIPGLIEKFQIVHGKVPSHNKPIQFSKLCCVYVDPRVLENMNDEFLHLDSHFYQSWKYFAGMQRELIGYVKKSGNYSSLPRSTDNVFVTCAHVRRGDFLSVGFAVADERFVINALDFMEKKDPSTHAKKATVLFGDTLEFLELIYNSLNKNKSSTTYFIAKNRNHDDLLYAKENCDAVLIASPHSTFGWWMGYLSKGNKVYYMDIRETNDPIYRRGELNPYDYFAENWTPLKYDIDNQTIIRSIK
;
A
#
# COMPACT_ATOMS: atom_id res chain seq x y z
N MET A 1 -10.12 6.53 -3.21
CA MET A 1 -10.12 8.01 -3.15
C MET A 1 -9.05 8.61 -4.07
N ALA A 2 -7.75 8.34 -3.91
CA ALA A 2 -6.72 8.90 -4.81
C ALA A 2 -7.01 8.69 -6.31
N SER A 3 -7.46 7.49 -6.68
CA SER A 3 -7.90 7.20 -8.05
C SER A 3 -9.03 8.10 -8.52
N LEU A 4 -10.06 8.32 -7.70
CA LEU A 4 -11.18 9.21 -8.04
C LEU A 4 -10.69 10.66 -8.25
N LEU A 5 -9.76 11.15 -7.42
CA LEU A 5 -9.16 12.47 -7.61
C LEU A 5 -8.36 12.56 -8.92
N GLY A 6 -7.60 11.51 -9.25
CA GLY A 6 -6.88 11.43 -10.52
C GLY A 6 -7.80 11.41 -11.73
N MET A 7 -8.83 10.57 -11.71
CA MET A 7 -9.84 10.50 -12.76
C MET A 7 -10.60 11.82 -12.92
N SER A 8 -10.97 12.47 -11.82
CA SER A 8 -11.70 13.74 -11.87
C SER A 8 -10.87 14.84 -12.54
N ARG A 9 -9.55 14.85 -12.36
CA ARG A 9 -8.65 15.80 -13.03
C ARG A 9 -8.56 15.56 -14.53
N VAL A 10 -8.43 14.31 -14.96
CA VAL A 10 -8.44 13.95 -16.38
C VAL A 10 -9.74 14.42 -17.04
N LEU A 11 -10.86 14.25 -16.34
CA LEU A 11 -12.20 14.63 -16.83
C LEU A 11 -12.58 16.09 -16.58
N ASN A 12 -11.71 16.90 -15.97
CA ASN A 12 -12.02 18.26 -15.52
C ASN A 12 -13.32 18.36 -14.68
N ARG A 13 -13.49 17.43 -13.74
CA ARG A 13 -14.66 17.29 -12.85
C ARG A 13 -14.25 17.38 -11.37
N THR A 14 -15.24 17.71 -10.53
CA THR A 14 -15.10 17.70 -9.08
C THR A 14 -15.41 16.31 -8.53
N PRO A 15 -14.52 15.70 -7.72
CA PRO A 15 -14.81 14.41 -7.11
C PRO A 15 -15.72 14.58 -5.88
N ILE A 16 -16.71 13.71 -5.77
CA ILE A 16 -17.71 13.73 -4.68
C ILE A 16 -17.59 12.43 -3.88
N LEU A 17 -17.67 12.52 -2.55
CA LEU A 17 -17.80 11.38 -1.65
C LEU A 17 -19.16 11.42 -0.96
N PHE A 18 -19.99 10.42 -1.21
CA PHE A 18 -21.23 10.19 -0.47
C PHE A 18 -20.93 9.36 0.78
N VAL A 19 -21.34 9.87 1.94
CA VAL A 19 -21.25 9.18 3.22
C VAL A 19 -22.63 8.63 3.55
N GLU A 20 -22.91 7.44 3.01
CA GLU A 20 -24.26 6.86 3.00
C GLU A 20 -24.61 6.11 4.30
N ASP A 21 -23.60 5.53 4.94
CA ASP A 21 -23.76 4.67 6.10
C ASP A 21 -22.55 4.74 7.05
N LYS A 22 -22.59 3.92 8.12
CA LYS A 22 -21.53 3.86 9.14
C LYS A 22 -20.19 3.35 8.59
N ASN A 23 -20.18 2.54 7.54
CA ASN A 23 -18.96 2.05 6.92
C ASN A 23 -18.27 3.18 6.14
N TYR A 24 -19.03 3.93 5.33
CA TYR A 24 -18.50 5.10 4.64
C TYR A 24 -18.03 6.19 5.62
N GLU A 25 -18.77 6.41 6.71
CA GLU A 25 -18.38 7.31 7.79
C GLU A 25 -17.05 6.88 8.44
N GLY A 26 -16.88 5.57 8.70
CA GLY A 26 -15.63 5.01 9.20
C GLY A 26 -14.46 5.22 8.25
N MET A 27 -14.65 4.89 6.96
CA MET A 27 -13.64 5.09 5.92
C MET A 27 -13.25 6.57 5.79
N TRP A 28 -14.23 7.47 5.80
CA TRP A 28 -14.00 8.91 5.74
C TRP A 28 -13.18 9.38 6.95
N LYS A 29 -13.56 9.00 8.17
CA LYS A 29 -12.83 9.35 9.40
C LYS A 29 -11.40 8.84 9.38
N SER A 30 -11.18 7.55 9.10
CA SER A 30 -9.85 6.97 9.05
C SER A 30 -8.96 7.62 7.98
N THR A 31 -9.53 7.94 6.81
CA THR A 31 -8.79 8.63 5.75
C THR A 31 -8.46 10.07 6.15
N LYS A 32 -9.41 10.78 6.79
CA LYS A 32 -9.20 12.13 7.31
C LYS A 32 -8.12 12.17 8.37
N GLU A 33 -8.02 11.15 9.22
CA GLU A 33 -6.96 11.05 10.22
C GLU A 33 -5.58 10.82 9.59
N ALA A 34 -5.46 9.95 8.59
CA ALA A 34 -4.19 9.59 7.98
C ALA A 34 -3.71 10.57 6.89
N ILE A 35 -4.60 10.95 5.99
CA ILE A 35 -4.32 11.75 4.78
C ILE A 35 -5.35 12.88 4.64
N PRO A 36 -5.43 13.81 5.60
CA PRO A 36 -6.45 14.87 5.63
C PRO A 36 -6.50 15.70 4.33
N GLY A 37 -5.33 16.02 3.74
CA GLY A 37 -5.28 16.83 2.53
C GLY A 37 -5.91 16.17 1.29
N LEU A 38 -6.06 14.84 1.29
CA LEU A 38 -6.77 14.13 0.24
C LEU A 38 -8.28 14.32 0.37
N ILE A 39 -8.81 14.27 1.60
CA ILE A 39 -10.24 14.50 1.87
C ILE A 39 -10.66 15.92 1.49
N GLU A 40 -9.78 16.91 1.69
CA GLU A 40 -10.02 18.31 1.32
C GLU A 40 -10.24 18.53 -0.18
N LYS A 41 -9.96 17.53 -1.03
CA LYS A 41 -10.20 17.59 -2.48
C LYS A 41 -11.57 17.09 -2.90
N PHE A 42 -12.35 16.54 -1.97
CA PHE A 42 -13.66 15.97 -2.23
C PHE A 42 -14.76 16.87 -1.71
N GLN A 43 -15.83 17.01 -2.49
CA GLN A 43 -17.10 17.48 -1.96
C GLN A 43 -17.73 16.34 -1.16
N ILE A 44 -18.00 16.57 0.13
CA ILE A 44 -18.58 15.55 1.01
C ILE A 44 -20.09 15.77 1.08
N VAL A 45 -20.86 14.70 0.83
CA VAL A 45 -22.32 14.71 0.91
C VAL A 45 -22.76 13.63 1.88
N HIS A 46 -23.48 14.00 2.94
CA HIS A 46 -24.07 13.04 3.86
C HIS A 46 -25.44 12.59 3.34
N GLY A 47 -25.59 11.29 3.11
CA GLY A 47 -26.78 10.72 2.48
C GLY A 47 -26.43 9.85 1.28
N LYS A 48 -27.48 9.31 0.64
CA LYS A 48 -27.35 8.41 -0.51
C LYS A 48 -27.15 9.18 -1.80
N VAL A 49 -26.50 8.55 -2.77
CA VAL A 49 -26.55 9.00 -4.17
C VAL A 49 -28.02 9.13 -4.61
N PRO A 50 -28.44 10.24 -5.24
CA PRO A 50 -29.81 10.40 -5.69
C PRO A 50 -30.21 9.30 -6.70
N SER A 51 -31.42 8.76 -6.56
CA SER A 51 -31.87 7.57 -7.30
C SER A 51 -32.00 7.76 -8.82
N HIS A 52 -32.08 9.00 -9.31
CA HIS A 52 -32.13 9.31 -10.74
C HIS A 52 -30.74 9.22 -11.40
N ASN A 53 -29.66 9.21 -10.62
CA ASN A 53 -28.29 9.06 -11.10
C ASN A 53 -28.00 7.58 -11.36
N LYS A 54 -28.23 7.14 -12.60
CA LYS A 54 -27.96 5.76 -13.00
C LYS A 54 -26.46 5.47 -12.95
N PRO A 55 -26.04 4.32 -12.36
CA PRO A 55 -24.65 3.93 -12.37
C PRO A 55 -24.15 3.66 -13.79
N ILE A 56 -22.95 4.15 -14.10
CA ILE A 56 -22.23 3.97 -15.35
C ILE A 56 -21.23 2.84 -15.13
N GLN A 57 -21.38 1.75 -15.88
CA GLN A 57 -20.44 0.64 -15.86
C GLN A 57 -19.08 1.11 -16.38
N PHE A 58 -18.11 1.32 -15.47
CA PHE A 58 -16.79 1.83 -15.82
C PHE A 58 -15.73 0.73 -15.91
N SER A 59 -15.73 -0.20 -14.94
CA SER A 59 -14.89 -1.40 -14.98
C SER A 59 -15.56 -2.56 -14.27
N LYS A 60 -15.52 -3.75 -14.88
CA LYS A 60 -16.08 -4.99 -14.31
C LYS A 60 -15.13 -5.71 -13.36
N LEU A 61 -13.83 -5.44 -13.46
CA LEU A 61 -12.79 -6.12 -12.68
C LEU A 61 -12.20 -5.15 -11.65
N CYS A 62 -11.82 -5.68 -10.48
CA CYS A 62 -10.96 -4.92 -9.58
C CYS A 62 -9.63 -4.66 -10.26
N CYS A 63 -8.99 -3.56 -9.86
CA CYS A 63 -7.53 -3.49 -9.92
C CYS A 63 -6.98 -3.52 -11.37
N VAL A 64 -7.82 -3.17 -12.35
CA VAL A 64 -7.49 -2.99 -13.77
C VAL A 64 -7.66 -1.51 -14.10
N TYR A 65 -6.74 -1.00 -14.90
CA TYR A 65 -6.80 0.39 -15.37
C TYR A 65 -7.72 0.51 -16.59
N VAL A 66 -8.68 1.42 -16.49
CA VAL A 66 -9.49 1.89 -17.62
C VAL A 66 -9.20 3.38 -17.77
N ASP A 67 -8.84 3.80 -18.98
CA ASP A 67 -8.57 5.21 -19.24
C ASP A 67 -9.82 6.05 -18.96
N PRO A 68 -9.80 7.02 -18.02
CA PRO A 68 -10.98 7.82 -17.69
C PRO A 68 -11.54 8.58 -18.90
N ARG A 69 -10.71 8.84 -19.92
CA ARG A 69 -11.11 9.58 -21.13
C ARG A 69 -12.24 8.94 -21.93
N VAL A 70 -12.54 7.66 -21.68
CA VAL A 70 -13.76 7.02 -22.21
C VAL A 70 -15.06 7.74 -21.77
N LEU A 71 -15.00 8.57 -20.72
CA LEU A 71 -16.11 9.34 -20.18
C LEU A 71 -16.09 10.83 -20.61
N GLU A 72 -15.12 11.29 -21.41
CA GLU A 72 -14.97 12.73 -21.77
C GLU A 72 -16.21 13.30 -22.47
N ASN A 73 -16.89 12.48 -23.28
CA ASN A 73 -18.06 12.90 -24.05
C ASN A 73 -19.38 12.78 -23.27
N MET A 74 -19.34 12.35 -22.00
CA MET A 74 -20.55 12.30 -21.17
C MET A 74 -20.83 13.69 -20.60
N ASN A 75 -21.96 14.27 -20.99
CA ASN A 75 -22.37 15.62 -20.60
C ASN A 75 -23.27 15.65 -19.34
N ASP A 76 -23.51 14.50 -18.70
CA ASP A 76 -24.26 14.44 -17.46
C ASP A 76 -23.59 15.30 -16.37
N GLU A 77 -24.41 15.99 -15.58
CA GLU A 77 -23.94 16.81 -14.46
C GLU A 77 -23.15 15.95 -13.46
N PHE A 78 -23.63 14.73 -13.22
CA PHE A 78 -23.03 13.77 -12.29
C PHE A 78 -22.71 12.45 -12.99
N LEU A 79 -21.48 11.98 -12.84
CA LEU A 79 -21.07 10.64 -13.25
C LEU A 79 -21.01 9.72 -12.03
N HIS A 80 -22.02 8.86 -11.88
CA HIS A 80 -22.02 7.83 -10.85
C HIS A 80 -21.35 6.57 -11.40
N LEU A 81 -20.09 6.33 -11.06
CA LEU A 81 -19.32 5.22 -11.61
C LEU A 81 -19.56 3.92 -10.82
N ASP A 82 -20.00 2.88 -11.53
CA ASP A 82 -20.05 1.50 -11.02
C ASP A 82 -18.78 0.75 -11.43
N SER A 83 -17.99 0.39 -10.43
CA SER A 83 -16.74 -0.33 -10.58
C SER A 83 -16.21 -0.85 -9.24
N HIS A 84 -15.34 -1.84 -9.29
CA HIS A 84 -14.76 -2.49 -8.11
C HIS A 84 -13.43 -1.80 -7.69
N PHE A 85 -13.45 -1.13 -6.54
CA PHE A 85 -12.32 -0.65 -5.72
C PHE A 85 -11.32 0.35 -6.34
N TYR A 86 -11.27 0.58 -7.66
CA TYR A 86 -10.39 1.53 -8.35
C TYR A 86 -8.89 1.42 -7.97
N GLN A 87 -8.40 0.21 -7.69
CA GLN A 87 -7.05 -0.03 -7.18
C GLN A 87 -6.00 -0.13 -8.30
N SER A 88 -5.89 0.92 -9.11
CA SER A 88 -4.77 1.08 -10.03
C SER A 88 -4.00 2.37 -9.74
N TRP A 89 -2.68 2.27 -9.67
CA TRP A 89 -1.79 3.41 -9.46
C TRP A 89 -1.78 4.37 -10.65
N LYS A 90 -2.10 3.86 -11.85
CA LYS A 90 -2.11 4.62 -13.11
C LYS A 90 -3.08 5.80 -13.08
N TYR A 91 -4.15 5.72 -12.29
CA TYR A 91 -5.07 6.85 -12.10
C TYR A 91 -4.40 8.07 -11.45
N PHE A 92 -3.31 7.87 -10.69
CA PHE A 92 -2.66 8.93 -9.91
C PHE A 92 -1.12 8.88 -10.01
N ALA A 93 -0.59 8.33 -11.10
CA ALA A 93 0.84 8.14 -11.35
C ALA A 93 1.69 9.40 -11.14
N GLY A 94 1.17 10.57 -11.54
CA GLY A 94 1.84 11.86 -11.40
C GLY A 94 1.67 12.55 -10.04
N MET A 95 0.94 11.94 -9.10
CA MET A 95 0.48 12.61 -7.88
C MET A 95 1.26 12.22 -6.62
N GLN A 96 2.35 11.45 -6.73
CA GLN A 96 3.04 10.92 -5.54
C GLN A 96 3.48 12.00 -4.55
N ARG A 97 4.23 13.02 -5.00
CA ARG A 97 4.70 14.11 -4.13
C ARG A 97 3.55 14.86 -3.47
N GLU A 98 2.47 15.06 -4.22
CA GLU A 98 1.26 15.72 -3.75
C GLU A 98 0.55 14.89 -2.67
N LEU A 99 0.35 13.59 -2.91
CA LEU A 99 -0.28 12.66 -1.97
C LEU A 99 0.54 12.52 -0.69
N ILE A 100 1.88 12.51 -0.79
CA ILE A 100 2.79 12.59 0.37
C ILE A 100 2.55 13.90 1.15
N GLY A 101 2.36 15.02 0.45
CA GLY A 101 2.01 16.32 1.03
C GLY A 101 0.68 16.32 1.80
N TYR A 102 -0.24 15.42 1.45
CA TYR A 102 -1.56 15.29 2.10
C TYR A 102 -1.58 14.43 3.35
N VAL A 103 -0.57 13.60 3.58
CA VAL A 103 -0.41 12.85 4.82
C VAL A 103 -0.32 13.82 5.99
N LYS A 104 -0.95 13.46 7.12
CA LYS A 104 -0.90 14.21 8.39
C LYS A 104 0.52 14.66 8.74
N LYS A 105 0.66 15.74 9.52
CA LYS A 105 1.97 16.37 9.83
C LYS A 105 2.56 16.01 11.19
N SER A 106 1.79 15.39 12.07
CA SER A 106 2.23 15.06 13.44
C SER A 106 1.56 13.79 13.93
N GLY A 107 2.31 12.92 14.60
CA GLY A 107 1.85 11.64 15.13
C GLY A 107 2.78 11.13 16.21
N ASN A 108 2.47 9.96 16.78
CA ASN A 108 3.28 9.36 17.83
C ASN A 108 3.93 8.05 17.37
N TYR A 109 5.26 8.08 17.19
CA TYR A 109 6.12 6.96 16.83
C TYR A 109 7.53 7.14 17.44
N SER A 110 7.61 7.79 18.61
CA SER A 110 8.88 8.16 19.23
C SER A 110 9.77 6.97 19.65
N SER A 111 9.18 5.78 19.77
CA SER A 111 9.87 4.53 20.08
C SER A 111 10.58 3.90 18.87
N LEU A 112 10.31 4.39 17.65
CA LEU A 112 10.87 3.85 16.42
C LEU A 112 12.13 4.62 15.99
N PRO A 113 13.08 3.95 15.30
CA PRO A 113 14.29 4.60 14.80
C PRO A 113 13.93 5.67 13.77
N ARG A 114 14.71 6.75 13.71
CA ARG A 114 14.55 7.76 12.66
C ARG A 114 15.57 7.56 11.57
N SER A 115 15.13 7.72 10.33
CA SER A 115 16.08 7.75 9.23
C SER A 115 16.82 9.08 9.24
N THR A 116 18.14 9.00 9.11
CA THR A 116 19.08 10.12 9.12
C THR A 116 20.20 9.81 8.14
N ASP A 117 21.10 10.76 7.89
CA ASP A 117 22.26 10.54 7.01
C ASP A 117 23.17 9.38 7.46
N ASN A 118 23.03 8.91 8.70
CA ASN A 118 23.79 7.79 9.26
C ASN A 118 22.96 6.54 9.59
N VAL A 119 21.63 6.63 9.51
CA VAL A 119 20.71 5.53 9.84
C VAL A 119 19.79 5.25 8.67
N PHE A 120 19.94 4.07 8.06
CA PHE A 120 19.02 3.57 7.04
C PHE A 120 17.90 2.74 7.68
N VAL A 121 16.65 3.04 7.38
CA VAL A 121 15.48 2.35 7.93
C VAL A 121 14.74 1.58 6.84
N THR A 122 14.71 0.26 6.99
CA THR A 122 13.84 -0.63 6.23
C THR A 122 12.53 -0.84 6.98
N CYS A 123 11.41 -0.78 6.29
CA CYS A 123 10.10 -1.08 6.87
C CYS A 123 9.51 -2.32 6.22
N ALA A 124 9.12 -3.31 7.00
CA ALA A 124 8.49 -4.53 6.47
C ALA A 124 7.07 -4.64 6.98
N HIS A 125 6.12 -4.69 6.06
CA HIS A 125 4.71 -4.82 6.36
C HIS A 125 4.22 -6.23 6.06
N VAL A 126 3.62 -6.87 7.08
CA VAL A 126 3.07 -8.22 7.04
C VAL A 126 1.62 -8.20 7.52
N ARG A 127 0.67 -8.48 6.62
CA ARG A 127 -0.76 -8.71 6.95
C ARG A 127 -1.06 -10.20 6.91
N ARG A 128 -1.59 -10.76 7.99
CA ARG A 128 -1.95 -12.19 8.04
C ARG A 128 -3.35 -12.47 8.53
N GLY A 129 -3.87 -11.73 9.52
CA GLY A 129 -5.05 -12.11 10.31
C GLY A 129 -6.23 -12.63 9.48
N ASP A 130 -6.98 -11.70 8.89
CA ASP A 130 -8.13 -12.02 8.02
C ASP A 130 -7.71 -12.60 6.66
N PHE A 131 -6.47 -12.36 6.22
CA PHE A 131 -5.99 -12.86 4.92
C PHE A 131 -5.90 -14.39 4.89
N LEU A 132 -5.50 -15.00 6.00
CA LEU A 132 -5.47 -16.45 6.16
C LEU A 132 -6.86 -17.08 6.05
N SER A 133 -7.90 -16.44 6.60
CA SER A 133 -9.26 -17.00 6.58
C SER A 133 -9.93 -16.92 5.21
N VAL A 134 -9.56 -15.94 4.38
CA VAL A 134 -10.09 -15.77 3.01
C VAL A 134 -9.17 -16.36 1.93
N GLY A 135 -8.06 -16.98 2.32
CA GLY A 135 -7.13 -17.66 1.41
C GLY A 135 -6.26 -16.73 0.55
N PHE A 136 -6.07 -15.49 0.97
CA PHE A 136 -5.15 -14.57 0.29
C PHE A 136 -3.70 -14.99 0.51
N ALA A 137 -2.86 -14.72 -0.48
CA ALA A 137 -1.42 -14.96 -0.34
C ALA A 137 -0.83 -14.13 0.81
N VAL A 138 -0.12 -14.81 1.72
CA VAL A 138 0.61 -14.21 2.84
C VAL A 138 2.01 -14.82 2.90
N ALA A 139 3.02 -13.99 3.13
CA ALA A 139 4.37 -14.48 3.33
C ALA A 139 4.48 -15.34 4.60
N ASP A 140 5.22 -16.44 4.50
CA ASP A 140 5.71 -17.17 5.66
C ASP A 140 6.91 -16.46 6.32
N GLU A 141 7.35 -16.98 7.46
CA GLU A 141 8.47 -16.40 8.23
C GLU A 141 9.77 -16.36 7.41
N ARG A 142 10.06 -17.46 6.70
CA ARG A 142 11.28 -17.63 5.92
C ARG A 142 11.34 -16.64 4.76
N PHE A 143 10.21 -16.39 4.09
CA PHE A 143 10.13 -15.41 3.01
C PHE A 143 10.49 -14.02 3.53
N VAL A 144 9.91 -13.59 4.66
CA VAL A 144 10.17 -12.26 5.22
C VAL A 144 11.64 -12.10 5.59
N ILE A 145 12.23 -13.09 6.29
CA ILE A 145 13.63 -13.06 6.70
C ILE A 145 14.57 -13.00 5.49
N ASN A 146 14.36 -13.88 4.52
CA ASN A 146 15.23 -13.97 3.35
C ASN A 146 15.04 -12.79 2.40
N ALA A 147 13.85 -12.19 2.34
CA ALA A 147 13.61 -10.98 1.57
C ALA A 147 14.32 -9.76 2.19
N LEU A 148 14.32 -9.64 3.52
CA LEU A 148 15.08 -8.61 4.23
C LEU A 148 16.58 -8.76 4.01
N ASP A 149 17.12 -9.98 4.08
CA ASP A 149 18.52 -10.27 3.77
C ASP A 149 18.86 -9.97 2.30
N PHE A 150 17.97 -10.34 1.36
CA PHE A 150 18.11 -9.97 -0.05
C PHE A 150 18.18 -8.45 -0.24
N MET A 151 17.29 -7.69 0.40
CA MET A 151 17.29 -6.23 0.31
C MET A 151 18.58 -5.63 0.85
N GLU A 152 19.07 -6.15 1.99
CA GLU A 152 20.32 -5.69 2.61
C GLU A 152 21.54 -5.95 1.71
N LYS A 153 21.58 -7.09 1.01
CA LYS A 153 22.68 -7.48 0.10
C LYS A 153 22.61 -6.79 -1.25
N LYS A 154 21.40 -6.65 -1.82
CA LYS A 154 21.22 -6.14 -3.18
C LYS A 154 21.46 -4.64 -3.26
N ASP A 155 21.14 -3.95 -2.18
CA ASP A 155 21.23 -2.51 -2.08
C ASP A 155 21.95 -2.12 -0.78
N PRO A 156 23.25 -2.42 -0.70
CA PRO A 156 24.04 -2.18 0.50
C PRO A 156 24.08 -0.68 0.76
N SER A 157 23.38 -0.28 1.82
CA SER A 157 23.38 1.09 2.30
C SER A 157 24.78 1.49 2.76
N THR A 158 25.21 2.70 2.39
CA THR A 158 26.45 3.32 2.88
C THR A 158 26.33 3.85 4.31
N HIS A 159 25.13 3.80 4.90
CA HIS A 159 24.87 4.29 6.24
C HIS A 159 25.55 3.37 7.27
N ALA A 160 26.15 3.95 8.31
CA ALA A 160 26.86 3.16 9.32
C ALA A 160 25.91 2.30 10.16
N LYS A 161 24.65 2.71 10.29
CA LYS A 161 23.62 2.00 11.06
C LYS A 161 22.45 1.61 10.18
N LYS A 162 21.93 0.40 10.39
CA LYS A 162 20.75 -0.13 9.73
C LYS A 162 19.71 -0.49 10.78
N ALA A 163 18.46 -0.15 10.51
CA ALA A 163 17.33 -0.56 11.32
C ALA A 163 16.24 -1.16 10.45
N THR A 164 15.52 -2.14 10.98
CA THR A 164 14.31 -2.68 10.36
C THR A 164 13.13 -2.57 11.31
N VAL A 165 12.02 -2.01 10.84
CA VAL A 165 10.77 -1.92 11.59
C VAL A 165 9.72 -2.84 10.97
N LEU A 166 9.19 -3.75 11.78
CA LEU A 166 8.13 -4.68 11.41
C LEU A 166 6.76 -4.08 11.73
N PHE A 167 5.87 -4.06 10.74
CA PHE A 167 4.48 -3.63 10.83
C PHE A 167 3.57 -4.80 10.48
N GLY A 168 2.43 -4.92 11.15
CA GLY A 168 1.48 -5.98 10.87
C GLY A 168 0.38 -6.10 11.91
N ASP A 169 -0.56 -7.01 11.65
CA ASP A 169 -1.78 -7.19 12.44
C ASP A 169 -1.75 -8.42 13.36
N THR A 170 -0.73 -9.28 13.24
CA THR A 170 -0.56 -10.48 14.06
C THR A 170 0.73 -10.37 14.86
N LEU A 171 0.65 -9.89 16.11
CA LEU A 171 1.80 -9.60 16.95
C LEU A 171 2.67 -10.84 17.18
N GLU A 172 2.05 -11.99 17.43
CA GLU A 172 2.77 -13.25 17.67
C GLU A 172 3.67 -13.60 16.47
N PHE A 173 3.17 -13.37 15.25
CA PHE A 173 3.95 -13.63 14.04
C PHE A 173 5.10 -12.63 13.85
N LEU A 174 4.87 -11.35 14.17
CA LEU A 174 5.94 -10.35 14.14
C LEU A 174 7.03 -10.65 15.18
N GLU A 175 6.64 -11.15 16.37
CA GLU A 175 7.58 -11.58 17.41
C GLU A 175 8.38 -12.81 16.99
N LEU A 176 7.77 -13.77 16.28
CA LEU A 176 8.50 -14.90 15.68
C LEU A 176 9.58 -14.41 14.71
N ILE A 177 9.22 -13.56 13.75
CA ILE A 177 10.18 -12.97 12.80
C ILE A 177 11.28 -12.21 13.53
N TYR A 178 10.91 -11.34 14.47
CA TYR A 178 11.85 -10.54 15.27
C TYR A 178 12.85 -11.42 16.03
N ASN A 179 12.39 -12.50 16.66
CA ASN A 179 13.24 -13.42 17.40
C ASN A 179 14.21 -14.16 16.47
N SER A 180 13.74 -14.59 15.31
CA SER A 180 14.59 -15.26 14.30
C SER A 180 15.64 -14.32 13.71
N LEU A 181 15.29 -13.07 13.43
CA LEU A 181 16.23 -12.05 12.97
C LEU A 181 17.33 -11.74 14.01
N ASN A 182 16.97 -11.63 15.30
CA ASN A 182 17.94 -11.36 16.37
C ASN A 182 18.89 -12.54 16.65
N LYS A 183 18.48 -13.79 16.39
CA LYS A 183 19.36 -14.96 16.54
C LYS A 183 20.52 -14.97 15.54
N ASN A 184 20.32 -14.40 14.35
CA ASN A 184 21.28 -14.47 13.25
C ASN A 184 22.45 -13.45 13.36
N LYS A 185 22.63 -12.76 14.50
CA LYS A 185 23.70 -11.76 14.75
C LYS A 185 23.91 -10.79 13.57
N SER A 186 22.83 -10.19 13.10
CA SER A 186 22.90 -9.13 12.08
C SER A 186 23.42 -7.82 12.68
N SER A 187 24.09 -6.99 11.87
CA SER A 187 24.40 -5.59 12.20
C SER A 187 23.17 -4.69 12.23
N THR A 188 22.03 -5.19 11.76
CA THR A 188 20.76 -4.46 11.72
C THR A 188 20.03 -4.54 13.06
N THR A 189 19.53 -3.41 13.55
CA THR A 189 18.66 -3.38 14.75
C THR A 189 17.21 -3.55 14.35
N TYR A 190 16.47 -4.43 15.02
CA TYR A 190 15.08 -4.75 14.69
C TYR A 190 14.09 -4.11 15.68
N PHE A 191 12.91 -3.74 15.19
CA PHE A 191 11.82 -3.15 15.97
C PHE A 191 10.48 -3.73 15.53
N ILE A 192 9.52 -3.80 16.44
CA ILE A 192 8.10 -4.07 16.12
C ILE A 192 7.33 -2.78 16.38
N ALA A 193 6.62 -2.29 15.36
CA ALA A 193 5.75 -1.15 15.50
C ALA A 193 4.53 -1.48 16.36
N LYS A 194 4.20 -0.58 17.29
CA LYS A 194 3.03 -0.65 18.17
C LYS A 194 2.20 0.63 18.12
N ASN A 195 2.36 1.42 17.05
CA ASN A 195 1.65 2.68 16.89
C ASN A 195 0.26 2.43 16.29
N ARG A 196 -0.50 3.51 16.11
CA ARG A 196 -1.75 3.46 15.34
C ARG A 196 -1.45 3.43 13.86
N ASN A 197 -2.30 2.76 13.08
CA ASN A 197 -2.15 2.63 11.63
C ASN A 197 -1.92 3.97 10.90
N HIS A 198 -2.60 5.05 11.31
CA HIS A 198 -2.41 6.37 10.71
C HIS A 198 -1.04 7.00 11.04
N ASP A 199 -0.45 6.66 12.19
CA ASP A 199 0.89 7.10 12.59
C ASP A 199 1.97 6.30 11.87
N ASP A 200 1.70 5.05 11.53
CA ASP A 200 2.63 4.22 10.73
C ASP A 200 2.78 4.73 9.30
N LEU A 201 1.71 5.24 8.67
CA LEU A 201 1.81 5.90 7.36
C LEU A 201 2.62 7.20 7.43
N LEU A 202 2.46 7.99 8.49
CA LEU A 202 3.28 9.17 8.73
C LEU A 202 4.75 8.78 8.96
N TYR A 203 4.99 7.79 9.82
CA TYR A 203 6.33 7.26 10.05
C TYR A 203 6.97 6.79 8.75
N ALA A 204 6.22 6.10 7.89
CA ALA A 204 6.75 5.60 6.63
C ALA A 204 7.16 6.71 5.67
N LYS A 205 6.32 7.73 5.55
CA LYS A 205 6.62 8.95 4.81
C LYS A 205 7.90 9.64 5.27
N GLU A 206 8.16 9.65 6.57
CA GLU A 206 9.29 10.38 7.15
C GLU A 206 10.56 9.55 7.26
N ASN A 207 10.46 8.23 7.39
CA ASN A 207 11.57 7.40 7.84
C ASN A 207 11.85 6.17 6.97
N CYS A 208 10.89 5.57 6.26
CA CYS A 208 11.17 4.33 5.52
C CYS A 208 11.97 4.61 4.24
N ASP A 209 13.27 4.32 4.26
CA ASP A 209 14.16 4.42 3.09
C ASP A 209 13.92 3.28 2.08
N ALA A 210 13.49 2.12 2.57
CA ALA A 210 12.98 1.03 1.76
C ALA A 210 11.79 0.35 2.45
N VAL A 211 10.89 -0.23 1.65
CA VAL A 211 9.71 -0.95 2.13
C VAL A 211 9.64 -2.35 1.55
N LEU A 212 9.37 -3.34 2.38
CA LEU A 212 8.96 -4.69 1.99
C LEU A 212 7.46 -4.86 2.22
N ILE A 213 6.71 -5.19 1.18
CA ILE A 213 5.30 -5.58 1.27
C ILE A 213 5.24 -7.11 1.19
N ALA A 214 5.11 -7.76 2.34
CA ALA A 214 5.10 -9.22 2.44
C ALA A 214 3.71 -9.84 2.20
N SER A 215 2.67 -9.00 2.07
CA SER A 215 1.29 -9.41 1.82
C SER A 215 0.74 -8.67 0.60
N PRO A 216 0.71 -9.28 -0.60
CA PRO A 216 0.46 -8.60 -1.87
C PRO A 216 -0.88 -7.85 -1.92
N HIS A 217 -1.93 -8.40 -1.30
CA HIS A 217 -3.26 -7.78 -1.25
C HIS A 217 -3.39 -6.65 -0.22
N SER A 218 -2.35 -6.39 0.58
CA SER A 218 -2.46 -5.38 1.62
C SER A 218 -2.47 -3.98 1.03
N THR A 219 -3.65 -3.37 0.98
CA THR A 219 -3.81 -1.96 0.61
C THR A 219 -3.08 -1.03 1.56
N PHE A 220 -3.00 -1.37 2.85
CA PHE A 220 -2.22 -0.62 3.83
C PHE A 220 -0.72 -0.69 3.52
N GLY A 221 -0.18 -1.89 3.29
CA GLY A 221 1.22 -2.08 2.86
C GLY A 221 1.51 -1.37 1.55
N TRP A 222 0.57 -1.40 0.61
CA TRP A 222 0.66 -0.66 -0.65
C TRP A 222 0.80 0.85 -0.43
N TRP A 223 -0.07 1.45 0.39
CA TRP A 223 0.03 2.88 0.73
C TRP A 223 1.27 3.22 1.53
N MET A 224 1.72 2.35 2.43
CA MET A 224 2.98 2.50 3.15
C MET A 224 4.17 2.57 2.18
N GLY A 225 4.22 1.67 1.20
CA GLY A 225 5.24 1.69 0.15
C GLY A 225 5.18 2.95 -0.72
N TYR A 226 3.99 3.30 -1.22
CA TYR A 226 3.78 4.43 -2.12
C TYR A 226 4.09 5.79 -1.49
N LEU A 227 3.81 5.93 -0.18
CA LEU A 227 4.04 7.17 0.57
C LEU A 227 5.40 7.24 1.24
N SER A 228 6.20 6.15 1.19
CA SER A 228 7.48 6.05 1.90
C SER A 228 8.51 7.11 1.49
N LYS A 229 9.38 7.49 2.43
CA LYS A 229 10.47 8.45 2.23
C LYS A 229 11.33 8.11 1.01
N GLY A 230 11.76 6.86 0.90
CA GLY A 230 12.70 6.42 -0.14
C GLY A 230 12.06 6.00 -1.46
N ASN A 231 10.74 5.79 -1.51
CA ASN A 231 10.02 5.27 -2.68
C ASN A 231 10.66 3.99 -3.28
N LYS A 232 11.33 3.20 -2.42
CA LYS A 232 12.04 1.98 -2.80
C LYS A 232 11.31 0.79 -2.22
N VAL A 233 10.48 0.16 -3.05
CA VAL A 233 9.54 -0.86 -2.60
C VAL A 233 9.87 -2.22 -3.21
N TYR A 234 9.92 -3.21 -2.36
CA TYR A 234 9.98 -4.62 -2.69
C TYR A 234 8.66 -5.27 -2.25
N TYR A 235 8.17 -6.24 -2.99
CA TYR A 235 6.92 -6.91 -2.63
C TYR A 235 6.95 -8.39 -2.98
N MET A 236 6.24 -9.20 -2.20
CA MET A 236 5.99 -10.59 -2.58
C MET A 236 5.20 -10.61 -3.89
N ASP A 237 5.75 -11.26 -4.91
CA ASP A 237 5.12 -11.30 -6.22
C ASP A 237 3.90 -12.21 -6.22
N ILE A 238 2.71 -11.61 -6.29
CA ILE A 238 1.44 -12.36 -6.29
C ILE A 238 1.36 -13.41 -7.41
N ARG A 239 2.06 -13.19 -8.52
CA ARG A 239 2.11 -14.11 -9.67
C ARG A 239 2.75 -15.45 -9.32
N GLU A 240 3.61 -15.45 -8.30
CA GLU A 240 4.43 -16.58 -7.86
C GLU A 240 3.84 -17.21 -6.59
N THR A 241 2.54 -17.00 -6.37
CA THR A 241 1.78 -17.51 -5.22
C THR A 241 0.55 -18.29 -5.69
N ASN A 242 -0.12 -18.95 -4.74
CA ASN A 242 -1.38 -19.64 -4.99
C ASN A 242 -2.63 -18.73 -4.87
N ASP A 243 -2.47 -17.42 -5.02
CA ASP A 243 -3.54 -16.46 -4.75
C ASP A 243 -4.78 -16.66 -5.64
N PRO A 244 -5.98 -16.81 -5.05
CA PRO A 244 -7.20 -17.12 -5.80
C PRO A 244 -7.76 -15.92 -6.58
N ILE A 245 -7.48 -14.69 -6.19
CA ILE A 245 -7.95 -13.49 -6.93
C ILE A 245 -7.14 -13.35 -8.21
N TYR A 246 -5.80 -13.46 -8.10
CA TYR A 246 -4.92 -13.43 -9.26
C TYR A 246 -5.23 -14.56 -10.24
N ARG A 247 -5.37 -15.81 -9.75
CA ARG A 247 -5.65 -16.98 -10.60
C ARG A 247 -6.97 -16.90 -11.37
N ARG A 248 -7.95 -16.18 -10.84
CA ARG A 248 -9.24 -15.93 -11.51
C ARG A 248 -9.18 -14.77 -12.52
N GLY A 249 -8.05 -14.07 -12.63
CA GLY A 249 -7.91 -12.92 -13.51
C GLY A 249 -8.59 -11.65 -13.01
N GLU A 250 -8.92 -11.59 -11.72
CA GLU A 250 -9.62 -10.45 -11.09
C GLU A 250 -8.66 -9.35 -10.60
N LEU A 251 -7.35 -9.55 -10.77
CA LEU A 251 -6.31 -8.58 -10.45
C LEU A 251 -5.23 -8.61 -11.54
N ASN A 252 -4.91 -7.42 -12.09
CA ASN A 252 -3.76 -7.24 -12.98
C ASN A 252 -2.57 -6.66 -12.19
N PRO A 253 -1.49 -7.43 -11.96
CA PRO A 253 -0.35 -6.96 -11.16
C PRO A 253 0.32 -5.70 -11.73
N TYR A 254 0.29 -5.50 -13.05
CA TYR A 254 0.91 -4.34 -13.71
C TYR A 254 0.08 -3.05 -13.58
N ASP A 255 -1.21 -3.18 -13.29
CA ASP A 255 -2.08 -2.04 -12.98
C ASP A 255 -2.12 -1.76 -11.47
N TYR A 256 -1.90 -2.78 -10.64
CA TYR A 256 -1.94 -2.69 -9.19
C TYR A 256 -0.61 -2.20 -8.58
N PHE A 257 0.51 -2.84 -8.89
CA PHE A 257 1.83 -2.47 -8.36
C PHE A 257 2.51 -1.45 -9.27
N ALA A 258 3.18 -0.46 -8.67
CA ALA A 258 3.87 0.57 -9.43
C ALA A 258 5.04 0.00 -10.25
N GLU A 259 5.30 0.61 -11.40
CA GLU A 259 6.28 0.12 -12.37
C GLU A 259 7.71 0.08 -11.80
N ASN A 260 8.07 1.03 -10.94
CA ASN A 260 9.39 1.10 -10.31
C ASN A 260 9.58 0.15 -9.12
N TRP A 261 8.53 -0.57 -8.67
CA TRP A 261 8.62 -1.48 -7.53
C TRP A 261 9.21 -2.84 -7.93
N THR A 262 9.92 -3.49 -7.01
CA THR A 262 10.65 -4.74 -7.29
C THR A 262 9.87 -5.96 -6.77
N PRO A 263 9.33 -6.83 -7.65
CA PRO A 263 8.73 -8.09 -7.23
C PRO A 263 9.80 -9.08 -6.76
N LEU A 264 9.49 -9.81 -5.69
CA LEU A 264 10.34 -10.83 -5.09
C LEU A 264 9.61 -12.18 -5.08
N LYS A 265 10.37 -13.25 -5.32
CA LYS A 265 9.89 -14.63 -5.25
C LYS A 265 10.95 -15.56 -4.69
N TYR A 266 10.51 -16.76 -4.29
CA TYR A 266 11.43 -17.86 -4.07
C TYR A 266 12.08 -18.31 -5.39
N ASP A 267 13.35 -18.67 -5.30
CA ASP A 267 14.05 -19.43 -6.33
C ASP A 267 13.63 -20.91 -6.31
N ILE A 268 14.16 -21.70 -7.23
CA ILE A 268 13.84 -23.14 -7.41
C ILE A 268 14.08 -23.96 -6.13
N ASP A 269 14.98 -23.50 -5.25
CA ASP A 269 15.29 -24.15 -3.98
C ASP A 269 14.24 -23.91 -2.86
N ASN A 270 13.20 -23.09 -3.12
CA ASN A 270 12.20 -22.64 -2.14
C ASN A 270 12.80 -22.04 -0.86
N GLN A 271 13.98 -21.43 -0.98
CA GLN A 271 14.70 -20.82 0.13
C GLN A 271 15.26 -19.46 -0.27
N THR A 272 15.99 -19.40 -1.37
CA THR A 272 16.63 -18.19 -1.84
C THR A 272 15.58 -17.23 -2.39
N ILE A 273 15.73 -15.94 -2.07
CA ILE A 273 14.87 -14.88 -2.61
C ILE A 273 15.57 -14.23 -3.80
N ILE A 274 14.86 -14.14 -4.92
CA ILE A 274 15.29 -13.50 -6.15
C ILE A 274 14.25 -12.50 -6.64
N ARG A 275 14.64 -11.65 -7.60
CA ARG A 275 13.68 -10.77 -8.29
C ARG A 275 12.87 -11.59 -9.29
N SER A 276 11.57 -11.34 -9.35
CA SER A 276 10.76 -11.84 -10.45
C SER A 276 11.00 -11.01 -11.71
N ILE A 277 10.86 -11.64 -12.88
CA ILE A 277 10.86 -10.93 -14.16
C ILE A 277 9.51 -10.22 -14.30
N LYS A 278 9.52 -8.92 -14.60
CA LYS A 278 8.31 -8.17 -14.94
C LYS A 278 7.94 -8.42 -16.39
#